data_AF-A0A3C0XP57-F1
#
_entry.id   AF-A0A3C0XP57-F1
#
_cell.length_a   1.000
_cell.length_b   1.000
_cell.length_c   1.000
_cell.angle_alpha   90.00
_cell.angle_beta   90.00
_cell.angle_gamma   90.00
#
_symmetry.space_group_name_H-M   'P 1'
#
loop_
_entity.id
_entity.type
_entity.pdbx_description
1 polymer ?
#
loop_
_entity_poly.entity_id
_entity_poly.type
_entity_poly.pdbx_seq_one_letter_code
_entity_poly.pdbx_strand_id
1 'polypeptide(L)'
;MLKAESTCVVQVDLASPDGALGGWERALAEARANLVPVIASRVLAVFEERLLERACGARRHPASDVAPFGCPRCGADCGFRRRGRRPRAVLSRVGRLQLRVAMVGCRCGHRFAPLLGALGIEPHARLAPGLTRRALELCSELPYARAAGQLRREAGAAPSPRSLGRLVRRAARRIALNQPRSPLGGIEAVLVDETRVRAGPRKGADDRGRELKIGIALRPPGLGQRIELLGANLADSWAALGPALRAARGARIAVTDGEWGARALIATALPGIPHQVCTFHVRHSLDHRLWQDGVPFARRRALASRLGDAIEFARSAESAQQALDAALSQAERQRWRHAARHLREVAPHLATWLRLDPTGQLAHTTSLLERTMREVNRRVDPAGMRWSLEGARAMTALVLARRFGHPRWVRLCHDRGPATSRVRIS
;
A
#
# COMPACT_ATOMS: atom_id res chain seq x y z
N MET A 1 27.61 22.57 2.84
CA MET A 1 27.30 21.55 1.80
C MET A 1 28.62 21.15 1.14
N LEU A 2 29.02 19.87 1.21
CA LEU A 2 30.22 19.39 0.51
C LEU A 2 29.92 19.34 -0.99
N LYS A 3 30.44 20.29 -1.78
CA LYS A 3 30.44 20.19 -3.24
C LYS A 3 31.66 19.37 -3.66
N ALA A 4 31.43 18.30 -4.41
CA ALA A 4 32.49 17.52 -5.05
C ALA A 4 32.35 17.68 -6.56
N GLU A 5 33.34 18.33 -7.17
CA GLU A 5 33.50 18.37 -8.62
C GLU A 5 34.51 17.29 -9.00
N SER A 6 34.13 16.47 -9.98
CA SER A 6 34.97 15.42 -10.57
C SER A 6 34.69 15.44 -12.05
N THR A 7 35.69 15.79 -12.85
CA THR A 7 35.60 15.80 -14.31
C THR A 7 36.20 14.50 -14.85
N CYS A 8 35.47 13.83 -15.74
CA CYS A 8 35.94 12.65 -16.44
C CYS A 8 35.48 12.76 -17.90
N VAL A 9 36.42 12.75 -18.85
CA VAL A 9 36.10 12.58 -20.26
C VAL A 9 35.84 11.10 -20.50
N VAL A 10 34.72 10.78 -21.15
CA VAL A 10 34.34 9.40 -21.49
C VAL A 10 34.06 9.37 -22.98
N GLN A 11 34.92 8.66 -23.72
CA GLN A 11 34.66 8.31 -25.12
C GLN A 11 33.93 6.97 -25.15
N VAL A 12 32.88 6.88 -25.95
CA VAL A 12 32.04 5.69 -26.07
C VAL A 12 31.90 5.35 -27.55
N ASP A 13 32.49 4.25 -27.96
CA ASP A 13 32.33 3.74 -29.32
C ASP A 13 31.15 2.77 -29.34
N LEU A 14 30.14 3.07 -30.17
CA LEU A 14 28.92 2.28 -30.31
C LEU A 14 28.80 1.74 -31.73
N ALA A 15 28.38 0.49 -31.85
CA ALA A 15 28.07 -0.13 -33.12
C ALA A 15 26.63 -0.67 -33.09
N SER A 16 25.88 -0.43 -34.16
CA SER A 16 24.59 -1.08 -34.40
C SER A 16 24.76 -2.16 -35.47
N PRO A 17 24.66 -3.46 -35.14
CA PRO A 17 24.89 -4.55 -36.09
C PRO A 17 23.93 -4.53 -37.29
N ASP A 18 22.73 -3.99 -37.10
CA ASP A 18 21.66 -3.93 -38.10
C ASP A 18 21.49 -2.53 -38.74
N GLY A 19 22.25 -1.52 -38.27
CA GLY A 19 22.13 -0.12 -38.72
C GLY A 19 20.81 0.57 -38.37
N ALA A 20 19.83 -0.15 -37.82
CA ALA A 20 18.49 0.35 -37.55
C ALA A 20 18.44 1.19 -36.27
N LEU A 21 17.50 2.13 -36.20
CA LEU A 21 17.27 2.97 -35.01
C LEU A 21 17.12 2.12 -33.74
N GLY A 22 16.38 1.02 -33.81
CA GLY A 22 16.22 0.10 -32.67
C GLY A 22 17.52 -0.56 -32.22
N GLY A 23 18.47 -0.80 -33.13
CA GLY A 23 19.81 -1.29 -32.78
C GLY A 23 20.64 -0.23 -32.07
N TRP A 24 20.59 1.02 -32.53
CA TRP A 24 21.22 2.16 -31.86
C TRP A 24 20.65 2.42 -30.47
N GLU A 25 19.33 2.36 -30.31
CA GLU A 25 18.65 2.50 -29.01
C GLU A 25 19.10 1.42 -28.01
N ARG A 26 19.24 0.16 -28.46
CA ARG A 26 19.76 -0.94 -27.65
C ARG A 26 21.22 -0.70 -27.24
N ALA A 27 22.08 -0.32 -28.20
CA ALA A 27 23.48 -0.03 -27.94
C ALA A 27 23.65 1.10 -26.92
N LEU A 28 22.87 2.19 -27.06
CA LEU A 28 22.85 3.30 -26.11
C LEU A 28 22.36 2.87 -24.72
N ALA A 29 21.32 2.05 -24.65
CA ALA A 29 20.80 1.55 -23.38
C ALA A 29 21.83 0.66 -22.65
N GLU A 30 22.54 -0.20 -23.39
CA GLU A 30 23.62 -1.04 -22.86
C GLU A 30 24.81 -0.20 -22.39
N ALA A 31 25.26 0.75 -23.20
CA ALA A 31 26.35 1.65 -22.83
C ALA A 31 26.01 2.46 -21.57
N ARG A 32 24.78 2.99 -21.48
CA ARG A 32 24.28 3.64 -20.26
C ARG A 32 24.30 2.70 -19.05
N ALA A 33 23.86 1.45 -19.22
CA ALA A 33 23.83 0.47 -18.14
C ALA A 33 25.24 0.12 -17.61
N ASN A 34 26.26 0.20 -18.47
CA ASN A 34 27.66 -0.08 -18.11
C ASN A 34 28.39 1.15 -17.55
N LEU A 35 28.20 2.33 -18.15
CA LEU A 35 28.95 3.54 -17.81
C LEU A 35 28.45 4.22 -16.52
N VAL A 36 27.13 4.34 -16.35
CA VAL A 36 26.57 5.11 -15.23
C VAL A 36 26.98 4.52 -13.86
N PRO A 37 26.93 3.20 -13.60
CA PRO A 37 27.40 2.64 -12.33
C PRO A 37 28.89 2.91 -12.07
N VAL A 38 29.71 2.89 -13.12
CA VAL A 38 31.17 3.12 -13.02
C VAL A 38 31.44 4.59 -12.66
N ILE A 39 30.81 5.52 -13.37
CA ILE A 39 30.91 6.96 -13.08
C ILE A 39 30.45 7.24 -11.65
N ALA A 40 29.28 6.72 -11.26
CA ALA A 40 28.76 6.88 -9.90
C ALA A 40 29.73 6.32 -8.84
N SER A 41 30.33 5.16 -9.07
CA SER A 41 31.30 4.56 -8.14
C SER A 41 32.57 5.41 -8.00
N ARG A 42 33.06 6.03 -9.09
CA ARG A 42 34.20 6.95 -9.06
C ARG A 42 33.88 8.24 -8.31
N VAL A 43 32.74 8.87 -8.59
CA VAL A 43 32.28 10.09 -7.89
C VAL A 43 32.15 9.83 -6.39
N LEU A 44 31.56 8.70 -6.00
CA LEU A 44 31.43 8.31 -4.59
C LEU A 44 32.78 8.05 -3.91
N ALA A 45 33.77 7.53 -4.63
CA ALA A 45 35.12 7.34 -4.10
C ALA A 45 35.81 8.69 -3.81
N VAL A 46 35.67 9.68 -4.70
CA VAL A 46 36.17 11.05 -4.48
C VAL A 46 35.46 11.71 -3.30
N PHE A 47 34.13 11.59 -3.24
CA PHE A 47 33.35 12.10 -2.12
C PHE A 47 33.76 11.47 -0.78
N GLU A 48 33.99 10.15 -0.76
CA GLU A 48 34.43 9.44 0.43
C GLU A 48 35.82 9.90 0.90
N GLU A 49 36.78 10.12 0.01
CA GLU A 49 38.12 10.58 0.42
C GLU A 49 38.05 11.98 1.05
N ARG A 50 37.27 12.92 0.48
CA ARG A 50 37.02 14.25 1.09
C ARG A 50 36.38 14.13 2.47
N LEU A 51 35.44 13.19 2.63
CA LEU A 51 34.77 12.93 3.89
C LEU A 51 35.72 12.35 4.95
N LEU A 52 36.68 11.50 4.55
CA LEU A 52 37.71 10.97 5.44
C LEU A 52 38.79 12.00 5.77
N GLU A 53 39.20 12.84 4.83
CA GLU A 53 40.18 13.92 5.07
C GLU A 53 39.68 14.87 6.14
N ARG A 54 38.40 15.27 6.09
CA ARG A 54 37.80 16.13 7.12
C ARG A 54 37.66 15.45 8.48
N ALA A 55 37.47 14.14 8.52
CA ALA A 55 37.15 13.42 9.78
C ALA A 55 38.37 12.78 10.45
N CYS A 56 39.40 12.44 9.68
CA CYS A 56 40.57 11.68 10.14
C CYS A 56 41.88 12.38 9.78
N GLY A 57 41.84 13.53 9.10
CA GLY A 57 43.01 14.15 8.47
C GLY A 57 43.52 13.43 7.22
N ALA A 58 44.59 13.98 6.66
CA ALA A 58 45.34 13.34 5.58
C ALA A 58 45.92 12.00 6.07
N ARG A 59 46.11 11.03 5.17
CA ARG A 59 46.57 9.67 5.55
C ARG A 59 47.85 9.63 6.38
N ARG A 60 48.71 10.66 6.26
CA ARG A 60 49.99 10.80 6.96
C ARG A 60 50.00 11.89 8.05
N HIS A 61 48.90 12.64 8.18
CA HIS A 61 48.75 13.73 9.16
C HIS A 61 47.35 13.65 9.79
N PRO A 62 47.16 12.79 10.81
CA PRO A 62 45.86 12.60 11.43
C PRO A 62 45.43 13.86 12.19
N ALA A 63 44.25 14.40 11.85
CA ALA A 63 43.62 15.49 12.58
C ALA A 63 42.51 14.94 13.49
N SER A 64 42.22 15.63 14.59
CA SER A 64 41.13 15.28 15.51
C SER A 64 39.98 16.29 15.47
N ASP A 65 39.64 16.72 14.25
CA ASP A 65 38.56 17.67 14.03
C ASP A 65 37.19 17.01 14.17
N VAL A 66 36.17 17.86 14.34
CA VAL A 66 34.77 17.45 14.32
C VAL A 66 34.43 16.94 12.91
N ALA A 67 34.11 15.64 12.83
CA ALA A 67 33.73 14.98 11.60
C ALA A 67 32.30 15.36 11.19
N PRO A 68 31.97 15.31 9.89
CA PRO A 68 30.61 15.53 9.41
C PRO A 68 29.65 14.35 9.69
N PHE A 69 30.03 13.43 10.59
CA PHE A 69 29.27 12.25 10.98
C PHE A 69 29.62 11.82 12.41
N GLY A 70 28.65 11.27 13.13
CA GLY A 70 28.84 10.69 14.47
C GLY A 70 29.08 9.18 14.43
N CYS A 71 29.69 8.65 15.48
CA CYS A 71 29.79 7.22 15.71
C CYS A 71 28.40 6.63 15.91
N PRO A 72 27.98 5.61 15.12
CA PRO A 72 26.66 4.98 15.28
C PRO A 72 26.43 4.32 16.64
N ARG A 73 27.49 4.08 17.43
CA ARG A 73 27.42 3.43 18.74
C ARG A 73 27.38 4.41 19.91
N CYS A 74 28.32 5.36 19.97
CA CYS A 74 28.48 6.26 21.12
C CYS A 74 28.24 7.74 20.80
N GLY A 75 27.84 8.08 19.57
CA GLY A 75 27.55 9.46 19.16
C GLY A 75 28.77 10.37 18.96
N ALA A 76 29.96 9.98 19.43
CA ALA A 76 31.18 10.78 19.28
C ALA A 76 31.41 11.18 17.82
N ASP A 77 31.77 12.44 17.60
CA ASP A 77 31.94 13.06 16.28
C ASP A 77 33.40 13.40 15.96
N CYS A 78 34.35 13.10 16.85
CA CYS A 78 35.77 13.35 16.64
C CYS A 78 36.64 12.14 17.02
N GLY A 79 37.95 12.23 16.75
CA GLY A 79 38.90 11.21 17.16
C GLY A 79 38.83 9.89 16.39
N PHE A 80 38.34 9.92 15.15
CA PHE A 80 38.26 8.76 14.29
C PHE A 80 39.62 8.38 13.68
N ARG A 81 39.82 7.08 13.42
CA ARG A 81 41.03 6.56 12.76
C ARG A 81 40.66 5.71 11.56
N ARG A 82 41.43 5.82 10.48
CA ARG A 82 41.27 4.99 9.27
C ARG A 82 41.60 3.51 9.59
N ARG A 83 40.80 2.57 9.08
CA ARG A 83 40.91 1.11 9.33
C ARG A 83 40.86 0.29 8.04
N GLY A 84 41.40 0.83 6.95
CA GLY A 84 41.44 0.18 5.64
C GLY A 84 40.14 0.32 4.83
N ARG A 85 40.04 -0.42 3.73
CA ARG A 85 38.88 -0.41 2.81
C ARG A 85 38.32 -1.82 2.64
N ARG A 86 37.02 -1.95 2.38
CA ARG A 86 36.34 -3.23 2.13
C ARG A 86 35.50 -3.19 0.85
N PRO A 87 35.47 -4.28 0.06
CA PRO A 87 34.60 -4.35 -1.10
C PRO A 87 33.13 -4.38 -0.68
N ARG A 88 32.28 -3.67 -1.43
CA ARG A 88 30.85 -3.57 -1.17
C ARG A 88 30.07 -3.42 -2.47
N ALA A 89 29.16 -4.36 -2.72
CA ALA A 89 28.21 -4.26 -3.82
C ALA A 89 26.86 -3.73 -3.35
N VAL A 90 26.31 -2.73 -4.04
CA VAL A 90 24.99 -2.15 -3.76
C VAL A 90 24.20 -2.01 -5.05
N LEU A 91 22.95 -2.49 -5.04
CA LEU A 91 22.01 -2.23 -6.13
C LEU A 91 21.35 -0.86 -5.91
N SER A 92 21.40 0.01 -6.91
CA SER A 92 20.85 1.36 -6.88
C SER A 92 19.99 1.64 -8.12
N ARG A 93 19.35 2.81 -8.18
CA ARG A 93 18.57 3.23 -9.37
C ARG A 93 19.44 3.44 -10.61
N VAL A 94 20.73 3.67 -10.43
CA VAL A 94 21.71 3.83 -11.50
C VAL A 94 22.46 2.54 -11.81
N GLY A 95 22.05 1.43 -11.18
CA GLY A 95 22.61 0.09 -11.39
C GLY A 95 23.45 -0.44 -10.25
N ARG A 96 24.21 -1.49 -10.55
CA ARG A 96 25.02 -2.22 -9.56
C ARG A 96 26.33 -1.50 -9.31
N LEU A 97 26.42 -0.84 -8.16
CA LEU A 97 27.62 -0.14 -7.73
C LEU A 97 28.61 -1.13 -7.09
N GLN A 98 29.86 -1.08 -7.54
CA GLN A 98 30.98 -1.84 -6.97
C GLN A 98 31.89 -0.85 -6.23
N LEU A 99 31.73 -0.78 -4.92
CA LEU A 99 32.40 0.20 -4.06
C LEU A 99 33.53 -0.45 -3.27
N ARG A 100 34.57 0.32 -2.96
CA ARG A 100 35.63 -0.05 -1.99
C ARG A 100 35.58 0.92 -0.81
N VAL A 101 34.59 0.73 0.06
CA VAL A 101 34.26 1.65 1.14
C VAL A 101 35.34 1.65 2.22
N ALA A 102 35.69 2.83 2.71
CA ALA A 102 36.62 3.01 3.81
C ALA A 102 35.97 2.70 5.15
N MET A 103 36.70 2.02 6.01
CA MET A 103 36.32 1.75 7.39
C MET A 103 37.00 2.77 8.30
N VAL A 104 36.25 3.32 9.25
CA VAL A 104 36.79 4.14 10.34
C VAL A 104 36.54 3.45 11.68
N GLY A 105 37.47 3.65 12.62
CA GLY A 105 37.35 3.20 14.00
C GLY A 105 37.15 4.38 14.93
N CYS A 106 36.20 4.24 15.86
CA CYS A 106 36.00 5.17 16.97
C CYS A 106 36.80 4.71 18.20
N ARG A 107 37.09 5.63 19.13
CA ARG A 107 37.74 5.34 20.43
C ARG A 107 36.94 4.34 21.28
N CYS A 108 35.60 4.28 21.11
CA CYS A 108 34.75 3.27 21.75
C CYS A 108 34.90 1.83 21.18
N GLY A 109 35.85 1.61 20.26
CA GLY A 109 36.11 0.33 19.60
C GLY A 109 35.19 0.00 18.42
N HIS A 110 34.15 0.80 18.17
CA HIS A 110 33.22 0.57 17.06
C HIS A 110 33.87 0.89 15.70
N ARG A 111 33.60 0.04 14.70
CA ARG A 111 34.08 0.18 13.32
C ARG A 111 32.91 0.33 12.36
N PHE A 112 32.93 1.34 11.52
CA PHE A 112 31.83 1.62 10.58
C PHE A 112 32.34 2.24 9.27
N ALA A 113 31.49 2.30 8.25
CA ALA A 113 31.79 2.88 6.95
C ALA A 113 31.03 4.21 6.80
N PRO A 114 31.68 5.37 6.93
CA PRO A 114 30.99 6.66 6.93
C PRO A 114 30.23 6.95 5.63
N LEU A 115 30.78 6.54 4.48
CA LEU A 115 30.11 6.69 3.18
C LEU A 115 28.74 6.02 3.17
N LEU A 116 28.60 4.82 3.76
CA LEU A 116 27.32 4.12 3.79
C LEU A 116 26.30 4.89 4.64
N GLY A 117 26.72 5.44 5.77
CA GLY A 117 25.88 6.31 6.60
C GLY A 117 25.45 7.59 5.86
N ALA A 118 26.39 8.26 5.17
CA ALA A 118 26.12 9.45 4.38
C ALA A 118 25.13 9.19 3.22
N LEU A 119 25.13 7.97 2.66
CA LEU A 119 24.19 7.54 1.62
C LEU A 119 22.89 6.93 2.17
N GLY A 120 22.72 6.86 3.50
CA GLY A 120 21.55 6.23 4.14
C GLY A 120 21.46 4.71 3.91
N ILE A 121 22.58 4.05 3.63
CA ILE A 121 22.65 2.60 3.39
C ILE A 121 22.94 1.91 4.72
N GLU A 122 21.94 1.17 5.21
CA GLU A 122 22.05 0.39 6.45
C GLU A 122 23.17 -0.67 6.39
N PRO A 123 23.77 -1.03 7.55
CA PRO A 123 24.67 -2.17 7.64
C PRO A 123 24.04 -3.42 7.00
N HIS A 124 24.83 -4.11 6.18
CA HIS A 124 24.43 -5.31 5.42
C HIS A 124 23.36 -5.11 4.32
N ALA A 125 22.74 -3.94 4.16
CA ALA A 125 21.77 -3.69 3.10
C ALA A 125 22.40 -3.74 1.69
N ARG A 126 21.84 -4.59 0.82
CA ARG A 126 22.28 -4.76 -0.57
C ARG A 126 21.60 -3.81 -1.55
N LEU A 127 20.63 -3.04 -1.08
CA LEU A 127 19.77 -2.15 -1.86
C LEU A 127 19.93 -0.74 -1.34
N ALA A 128 20.15 0.21 -2.24
CA ALA A 128 20.10 1.63 -1.91
C ALA A 128 18.67 2.05 -1.55
N PRO A 129 18.47 3.09 -0.73
CA PRO A 129 17.14 3.57 -0.33
C PRO A 129 16.22 3.87 -1.53
N GLY A 130 16.72 4.61 -2.52
CA GLY A 130 15.94 4.95 -3.72
C GLY A 130 15.48 3.73 -4.54
N LEU A 131 16.31 2.68 -4.64
CA LEU A 131 15.91 1.44 -5.33
C LEU A 131 14.94 0.61 -4.48
N THR A 132 15.13 0.59 -3.16
CA THR A 132 14.20 -0.04 -2.20
C THR A 132 12.80 0.54 -2.34
N ARG A 133 12.70 1.87 -2.37
CA ARG A 133 11.44 2.58 -2.58
C ARG A 133 10.80 2.20 -3.91
N ARG A 134 11.54 2.34 -5.02
CA ARG A 134 11.02 2.01 -6.36
C ARG A 134 10.54 0.56 -6.45
N ALA A 135 11.26 -0.36 -5.80
CA ALA A 135 10.87 -1.75 -5.72
C ALA A 135 9.53 -1.94 -4.98
N LEU A 136 9.31 -1.25 -3.85
CA LEU A 136 8.04 -1.29 -3.11
C LEU A 136 6.88 -0.68 -3.91
N GLU A 137 7.11 0.43 -4.61
CA GLU A 137 6.13 1.04 -5.53
C GLU A 137 5.68 0.04 -6.60
N LEU A 138 6.64 -0.54 -7.33
CA LEU A 138 6.34 -1.53 -8.37
C LEU A 138 5.67 -2.78 -7.79
N CYS A 139 6.07 -3.25 -6.62
CA CYS A 139 5.44 -4.41 -5.98
C CYS A 139 3.99 -4.14 -5.53
N SER A 140 3.61 -2.88 -5.32
CA SER A 140 2.22 -2.52 -5.00
C SER A 140 1.29 -2.55 -6.23
N GLU A 141 1.87 -2.59 -7.43
CA GLU A 141 1.14 -2.49 -8.70
C GLU A 141 1.24 -3.77 -9.54
N LEU A 142 2.38 -4.44 -9.45
CA LEU A 142 2.79 -5.53 -10.32
C LEU A 142 3.14 -6.79 -9.52
N PRO A 143 2.91 -7.98 -10.10
CA PRO A 143 3.49 -9.21 -9.58
C PRO A 143 5.01 -9.11 -9.45
N TYR A 144 5.61 -9.78 -8.44
CA TYR A 144 7.04 -9.66 -8.14
C TYR A 144 7.97 -9.97 -9.33
N ALA A 145 7.61 -10.92 -10.19
CA ALA A 145 8.38 -11.23 -11.40
C ALA A 145 8.39 -10.03 -12.37
N ARG A 146 7.24 -9.41 -12.61
CA ARG A 146 7.11 -8.22 -13.47
C ARG A 146 7.78 -7.00 -12.84
N ALA A 147 7.65 -6.81 -11.53
CA ALA A 147 8.36 -5.76 -10.80
C ALA A 147 9.89 -5.92 -10.93
N ALA A 148 10.42 -7.14 -10.76
CA ALA A 148 11.84 -7.40 -10.96
C ALA A 148 12.29 -7.15 -12.41
N GLY A 149 11.49 -7.54 -13.40
CA GLY A 149 11.75 -7.24 -14.81
C GLY A 149 11.78 -5.74 -15.09
N GLN A 150 10.83 -4.98 -14.54
CA GLN A 150 10.80 -3.52 -14.67
C GLN A 150 12.01 -2.85 -14.02
N LEU A 151 12.38 -3.26 -12.79
CA LEU A 151 13.59 -2.76 -12.13
C LEU A 151 14.85 -3.04 -12.95
N ARG A 152 14.94 -4.22 -13.57
CA ARG A 152 16.09 -4.59 -14.40
C ARG A 152 16.18 -3.70 -15.65
N ARG A 153 15.04 -3.36 -16.27
CA ARG A 153 15.02 -2.41 -17.39
C ARG A 153 15.41 -0.99 -16.95
N GLU A 154 14.92 -0.53 -15.80
CA GLU A 154 15.19 0.83 -15.32
C GLU A 154 16.65 1.03 -14.87
N ALA A 155 17.20 0.05 -14.14
CA ALA A 155 18.48 0.16 -13.45
C ALA A 155 19.57 -0.78 -13.98
N GLY A 156 19.31 -1.59 -15.02
CA GLY A 156 20.24 -2.62 -15.49
C GLY A 156 20.41 -3.81 -14.53
N ALA A 157 19.87 -3.74 -13.31
CA ALA A 157 19.94 -4.79 -12.31
C ALA A 157 18.71 -4.79 -11.40
N ALA A 158 18.35 -5.96 -10.85
CA ALA A 158 17.19 -6.09 -9.98
C ALA A 158 17.38 -7.16 -8.90
N PRO A 159 16.73 -7.01 -7.73
CA PRO A 159 16.54 -8.12 -6.80
C PRO A 159 15.71 -9.25 -7.45
N SER A 160 15.94 -10.48 -7.00
CA SER A 160 15.06 -11.59 -7.37
C SER A 160 13.63 -11.39 -6.85
N PRO A 161 12.61 -12.01 -7.47
CA PRO A 161 11.21 -11.92 -6.99
C PRO A 161 11.06 -12.35 -5.52
N ARG A 162 11.80 -13.38 -5.09
CA ARG A 162 11.86 -13.80 -3.67
C ARG A 162 12.40 -12.71 -2.75
N SER A 163 13.41 -11.96 -3.20
CA SER A 163 13.97 -10.84 -2.45
C SER A 163 13.00 -9.66 -2.36
N LEU A 164 12.24 -9.39 -3.43
CA LEU A 164 11.14 -8.43 -3.41
C LEU A 164 10.06 -8.83 -2.41
N GLY A 165 9.64 -10.10 -2.39
CA GLY A 165 8.69 -10.59 -1.38
C GLY A 165 9.18 -10.41 0.06
N ARG A 166 10.47 -10.67 0.34
CA ARG A 166 11.07 -10.37 1.66
C ARG A 166 11.06 -8.87 1.97
N LEU A 167 11.34 -8.03 0.98
CA LEU A 167 11.35 -6.59 1.13
C LEU A 167 9.95 -6.06 1.49
N VAL A 168 8.92 -6.52 0.77
CA VAL A 168 7.51 -6.18 1.05
C VAL A 168 7.12 -6.60 2.46
N ARG A 169 7.44 -7.82 2.89
CA ARG A 169 7.17 -8.27 4.26
C ARG A 169 7.87 -7.40 5.31
N ARG A 170 9.14 -7.04 5.09
CA ARG A 170 9.88 -6.16 6.02
C ARG A 170 9.26 -4.76 6.09
N ALA A 171 8.81 -4.22 4.96
CA ALA A 171 8.13 -2.92 4.93
C ALA A 171 6.77 -2.99 5.64
N ALA A 172 5.98 -4.04 5.36
CA ALA A 172 4.67 -4.24 5.94
C ALA A 172 4.68 -4.37 7.47
N ARG A 173 5.70 -5.02 8.06
CA ARG A 173 5.86 -5.08 9.53
C ARG A 173 5.97 -3.73 10.21
N ARG A 174 6.28 -2.66 9.46
CA ARG A 174 6.37 -1.29 9.95
C ARG A 174 5.10 -0.48 9.70
N ILE A 175 4.11 -1.06 9.04
CA ILE A 175 2.83 -0.43 8.68
C ILE A 175 1.77 -1.03 9.60
N ALA A 176 1.16 -0.20 10.43
CA ALA A 176 0.04 -0.59 11.28
C ALA A 176 -1.25 -0.04 10.67
N LEU A 177 -2.18 -0.93 10.31
CA LEU A 177 -3.46 -0.56 9.70
C LEU A 177 -4.61 -0.62 10.72
N ASN A 178 -4.33 -0.38 11.99
CA ASN A 178 -5.29 -0.47 13.09
C ASN A 178 -5.69 0.91 13.65
N GLN A 179 -5.33 1.98 12.96
CA GLN A 179 -5.66 3.35 13.32
C GLN A 179 -5.61 4.28 12.09
N PRO A 180 -6.41 5.35 12.06
CA PRO A 180 -6.31 6.37 11.02
C PRO A 180 -4.97 7.13 11.10
N ARG A 181 -4.58 7.77 9.99
CA ARG A 181 -3.32 8.53 9.91
C ARG A 181 -3.34 9.81 10.73
N SER A 182 -4.51 10.43 10.87
CA SER A 182 -4.71 11.71 11.55
C SER A 182 -6.02 11.67 12.34
N PRO A 183 -6.17 12.49 13.40
CA PRO A 183 -7.45 12.72 14.03
C PRO A 183 -8.52 13.06 12.99
N LEU A 184 -9.70 12.47 13.15
CA LEU A 184 -10.82 12.66 12.24
C LEU A 184 -11.73 13.75 12.78
N GLY A 185 -11.90 14.82 12.00
CA GLY A 185 -12.90 15.86 12.25
C GLY A 185 -13.88 15.92 11.10
N GLY A 186 -15.18 16.01 11.41
CA GLY A 186 -16.28 16.03 10.44
C GLY A 186 -16.34 14.73 9.64
N ILE A 187 -17.09 13.74 10.12
CA ILE A 187 -17.25 12.45 9.45
C ILE A 187 -18.69 12.35 8.98
N GLU A 188 -18.86 12.22 7.68
CA GLU A 188 -20.17 12.07 7.05
C GLU A 188 -20.65 10.62 7.19
N ALA A 189 -19.80 9.65 6.85
CA ALA A 189 -20.16 8.24 6.92
C ALA A 189 -18.97 7.35 7.26
N VAL A 190 -19.26 6.19 7.84
CA VAL A 190 -18.30 5.10 8.00
C VAL A 190 -18.77 3.92 7.15
N LEU A 191 -17.90 3.41 6.28
CA LEU A 191 -18.19 2.23 5.47
C LEU A 191 -17.38 1.05 5.99
N VAL A 192 -18.03 -0.08 6.22
CA VAL A 192 -17.40 -1.33 6.67
C VAL A 192 -17.90 -2.47 5.81
N ASP A 193 -16.98 -3.27 5.31
CA ASP A 193 -17.29 -4.37 4.40
C ASP A 193 -16.18 -5.42 4.50
N GLU A 194 -16.47 -6.64 4.03
CA GLU A 194 -15.50 -7.71 3.90
C GLU A 194 -15.35 -8.23 2.47
N THR A 195 -14.21 -8.85 2.21
CA THR A 195 -13.98 -9.61 0.99
C THR A 195 -13.16 -10.85 1.29
N ARG A 196 -13.08 -11.78 0.33
CA ARG A 196 -12.33 -13.03 0.48
C ARG A 196 -11.03 -12.97 -0.30
N VAL A 197 -9.95 -13.41 0.33
CA VAL A 197 -8.60 -13.50 -0.27
C VAL A 197 -8.12 -14.94 -0.17
N ARG A 198 -7.66 -15.54 -1.28
CA ARG A 198 -7.09 -16.89 -1.29
C ARG A 198 -5.71 -16.91 -0.62
N ALA A 199 -5.71 -17.08 0.70
CA ALA A 199 -4.51 -17.07 1.52
C ALA A 199 -4.45 -18.22 2.55
N GLY A 200 -3.24 -18.68 2.84
CA GLY A 200 -2.96 -19.74 3.82
C GLY A 200 -3.23 -21.15 3.29
N PRO A 201 -3.24 -22.19 4.14
CA PRO A 201 -3.53 -23.56 3.71
C PRO A 201 -4.98 -23.67 3.19
N ARG A 202 -5.17 -24.56 2.21
CA ARG A 202 -6.49 -24.85 1.64
C ARG A 202 -7.33 -25.62 2.67
N LYS A 203 -8.57 -25.18 2.93
CA LYS A 203 -9.50 -25.80 3.90
C LYS A 203 -10.49 -26.81 3.28
N GLY A 204 -10.24 -27.27 2.05
CA GLY A 204 -11.12 -28.20 1.34
C GLY A 204 -11.40 -27.76 -0.11
N ALA A 205 -12.29 -28.50 -0.78
CA ALA A 205 -12.68 -28.21 -2.16
C ALA A 205 -13.29 -26.81 -2.29
N ASP A 206 -14.16 -26.42 -1.36
CA ASP A 206 -14.93 -25.16 -1.36
C ASP A 206 -14.27 -23.99 -0.60
N ASP A 207 -12.95 -24.03 -0.42
CA ASP A 207 -12.24 -22.99 0.33
C ASP A 207 -12.26 -21.64 -0.40
N ARG A 208 -13.15 -20.76 0.06
CA ARG A 208 -13.28 -19.38 -0.43
C ARG A 208 -12.14 -18.46 0.02
N GLY A 209 -11.23 -18.91 0.90
CA GLY A 209 -10.08 -18.14 1.36
C GLY A 209 -10.22 -17.61 2.78
N ARG A 210 -9.71 -16.41 3.02
CA ARG A 210 -9.70 -15.72 4.32
C ARG A 210 -10.34 -14.35 4.17
N GLU A 211 -11.05 -13.93 5.20
CA GLU A 211 -11.75 -12.64 5.22
C GLU A 211 -10.77 -11.49 5.40
N LEU A 212 -10.81 -10.54 4.48
CA LEU A 212 -10.22 -9.23 4.58
C LEU A 212 -11.33 -8.24 4.94
N LYS A 213 -11.22 -7.64 6.13
CA LYS A 213 -12.18 -6.65 6.64
C LYS A 213 -11.55 -5.28 6.54
N ILE A 214 -12.28 -4.31 6.01
CA ILE A 214 -11.77 -2.94 5.85
C ILE A 214 -12.84 -1.96 6.35
N GLY A 215 -12.40 -0.95 7.10
CA GLY A 215 -13.23 0.19 7.50
C GLY A 215 -12.65 1.49 6.94
N ILE A 216 -13.49 2.32 6.32
CA ILE A 216 -13.11 3.66 5.83
C ILE A 216 -14.08 4.71 6.36
N ALA A 217 -13.57 5.92 6.57
CA ALA A 217 -14.38 7.09 6.89
C ALA A 217 -14.47 8.01 5.66
N LEU A 218 -15.66 8.53 5.42
CA LEU A 218 -15.95 9.58 4.45
C LEU A 218 -16.06 10.92 5.17
N ARG A 219 -15.34 11.90 4.66
CA ARG A 219 -15.40 13.29 5.14
C ARG A 219 -16.25 14.14 4.20
N PRO A 220 -16.86 15.23 4.69
CA PRO A 220 -17.57 16.18 3.87
C PRO A 220 -16.73 16.71 2.70
N PRO A 221 -17.37 17.11 1.58
CA PRO A 221 -16.71 17.83 0.50
C PRO A 221 -15.99 19.09 1.00
N GLY A 222 -14.89 19.48 0.36
CA GLY A 222 -14.10 20.67 0.71
C GLY A 222 -13.02 20.46 1.79
N LEU A 223 -13.07 19.34 2.53
CA LEU A 223 -11.97 18.91 3.40
C LEU A 223 -10.99 18.04 2.60
N GLY A 224 -9.71 18.45 2.52
CA GLY A 224 -8.60 17.81 1.79
C GLY A 224 -8.83 16.36 1.31
N GLN A 225 -8.30 15.36 2.02
CA GLN A 225 -8.49 13.95 1.65
C GLN A 225 -9.88 13.44 2.11
N ARG A 226 -10.80 13.28 1.15
CA ARG A 226 -12.21 12.88 1.39
C ARG A 226 -12.38 11.50 2.03
N ILE A 227 -11.42 10.60 1.85
CA ILE A 227 -11.51 9.20 2.31
C ILE A 227 -10.29 8.86 3.16
N GLU A 228 -10.54 8.39 4.38
CA GLU A 228 -9.51 7.95 5.32
C GLU A 228 -9.70 6.47 5.67
N LEU A 229 -8.60 5.73 5.77
CA LEU A 229 -8.64 4.35 6.26
C LEU A 229 -8.76 4.37 7.78
N LEU A 230 -9.82 3.76 8.32
CA LEU A 230 -9.94 3.54 9.77
C LEU A 230 -9.08 2.36 10.17
N GLY A 231 -9.22 1.26 9.45
CA GLY A 231 -8.34 0.12 9.59
C GLY A 231 -8.63 -1.01 8.62
N ALA A 232 -7.78 -2.03 8.66
CA ALA A 232 -8.00 -3.29 7.96
C ALA A 232 -7.31 -4.45 8.66
N ASN A 233 -7.90 -5.64 8.59
CA ASN A 233 -7.30 -6.88 9.06
C ASN A 233 -7.61 -8.05 8.11
N LEU A 234 -6.74 -9.06 8.10
CA LEU A 234 -6.90 -10.25 7.23
C LEU A 234 -6.80 -11.50 8.08
N ALA A 235 -7.83 -12.35 7.98
CA ALA A 235 -8.02 -13.57 8.76
C ALA A 235 -8.21 -13.36 10.27
N ASP A 236 -8.44 -12.13 10.72
CA ASP A 236 -8.77 -11.82 12.10
C ASP A 236 -10.28 -11.60 12.26
N SER A 237 -10.77 -11.57 13.50
CA SER A 237 -12.19 -11.36 13.80
C SER A 237 -12.60 -9.91 13.56
N TRP A 238 -13.91 -9.67 13.42
CA TRP A 238 -14.49 -8.33 13.33
C TRP A 238 -14.09 -7.43 14.52
N ALA A 239 -13.98 -8.00 15.72
CA ALA A 239 -13.60 -7.26 16.94
C ALA A 239 -12.24 -6.56 16.82
N ALA A 240 -11.30 -7.11 16.04
CA ALA A 240 -9.98 -6.50 15.83
C ALA A 240 -10.05 -5.14 15.10
N LEU A 241 -11.13 -4.85 14.37
CA LEU A 241 -11.34 -3.56 13.70
C LEU A 241 -11.94 -2.50 14.66
N GLY A 242 -12.57 -2.93 15.75
CA GLY A 242 -13.30 -2.07 16.69
C GLY A 242 -12.51 -0.87 17.23
N PRO A 243 -11.25 -1.03 17.70
CA PRO A 243 -10.44 0.10 18.14
C PRO A 243 -10.25 1.18 17.07
N ALA A 244 -10.03 0.78 15.83
CA ALA A 244 -9.87 1.68 14.68
C ALA A 244 -11.17 2.43 14.37
N LEU A 245 -12.31 1.72 14.40
CA LEU A 245 -13.64 2.28 14.17
C LEU A 245 -14.04 3.34 15.20
N ARG A 246 -13.61 3.19 16.46
CA ARG A 246 -13.93 4.19 17.51
C ARG A 246 -13.39 5.58 17.22
N ALA A 247 -12.39 5.73 16.35
CA ALA A 247 -11.94 7.04 15.88
C ALA A 247 -13.03 7.79 15.10
N ALA A 248 -14.12 7.11 14.69
CA ALA A 248 -15.21 7.65 13.92
C ALA A 248 -16.55 7.76 14.68
N ARG A 249 -16.53 7.84 16.01
CA ARG A 249 -17.73 7.98 16.86
C ARG A 249 -18.61 9.20 16.57
N GLY A 250 -18.12 10.19 15.82
CA GLY A 250 -18.89 11.36 15.38
C GLY A 250 -19.48 11.25 13.99
N ALA A 251 -19.52 10.06 13.39
CA ALA A 251 -20.10 9.86 12.05
C ALA A 251 -21.62 10.04 12.05
N ARG A 252 -22.18 10.60 10.96
CA ARG A 252 -23.64 10.72 10.84
C ARG A 252 -24.33 9.38 10.55
N ILE A 253 -23.62 8.45 9.88
CA ILE A 253 -24.15 7.14 9.51
C ILE A 253 -23.02 6.09 9.42
N ALA A 254 -23.36 4.84 9.67
CA ALA A 254 -22.52 3.68 9.37
C ALA A 254 -23.19 2.80 8.30
N VAL A 255 -22.45 2.40 7.27
CA VAL A 255 -22.93 1.59 6.15
C VAL A 255 -22.18 0.25 6.10
N THR A 256 -22.92 -0.85 6.01
CA THR A 256 -22.36 -2.21 5.86
C THR A 256 -23.03 -2.98 4.74
N ASP A 257 -22.46 -4.09 4.29
CA ASP A 257 -23.11 -5.04 3.36
C ASP A 257 -24.35 -5.75 3.97
N GLY A 258 -24.47 -5.74 5.30
CA GLY A 258 -25.59 -6.30 6.05
C GLY A 258 -25.27 -7.64 6.73
N GLU A 259 -24.02 -8.11 6.66
CA GLU A 259 -23.57 -9.28 7.39
C GLU A 259 -23.68 -9.07 8.92
N TRP A 260 -24.03 -10.14 9.64
CA TRP A 260 -24.18 -10.10 11.09
C TRP A 260 -22.90 -9.63 11.82
N GLY A 261 -21.73 -10.08 11.38
CA GLY A 261 -20.45 -9.69 11.99
C GLY A 261 -20.16 -8.19 11.87
N ALA A 262 -20.41 -7.60 10.69
CA ALA A 262 -20.29 -6.16 10.48
C ALA A 262 -21.31 -5.37 11.32
N ARG A 263 -22.57 -5.84 11.39
CA ARG A 263 -23.62 -5.22 12.21
C ARG A 263 -23.28 -5.20 13.70
N ALA A 264 -22.84 -6.34 14.25
CA ALA A 264 -22.43 -6.45 15.64
C ALA A 264 -21.23 -5.53 15.95
N LEU A 265 -20.29 -5.41 15.00
CA LEU A 265 -19.17 -4.48 15.11
C LEU A 265 -19.63 -3.03 15.16
N ILE A 266 -20.55 -2.60 14.29
CA ILE A 266 -21.09 -1.23 14.32
C ILE A 266 -21.76 -0.96 15.68
N ALA A 267 -22.65 -1.85 16.13
CA ALA A 267 -23.34 -1.71 17.41
C ALA A 267 -22.37 -1.56 18.60
N THR A 268 -21.25 -2.29 18.58
CA THR A 268 -20.26 -2.28 19.66
C THR A 268 -19.26 -1.11 19.57
N ALA A 269 -18.76 -0.82 18.36
CA ALA A 269 -17.69 0.16 18.16
C ALA A 269 -18.20 1.59 17.96
N LEU A 270 -19.42 1.74 17.43
CA LEU A 270 -20.07 3.01 17.10
C LEU A 270 -21.49 3.06 17.72
N PRO A 271 -21.63 2.91 19.05
CA PRO A 271 -22.93 2.95 19.69
C PRO A 271 -23.61 4.30 19.45
N GLY A 272 -24.91 4.27 19.13
CA GLY A 272 -25.71 5.46 18.84
C GLY A 272 -25.59 5.99 17.41
N ILE A 273 -24.66 5.47 16.59
CA ILE A 273 -24.59 5.84 15.18
C ILE A 273 -25.67 5.09 14.38
N PRO A 274 -26.53 5.79 13.63
CA PRO A 274 -27.51 5.13 12.78
C PRO A 274 -26.87 4.18 11.76
N HIS A 275 -27.42 2.98 11.65
CA HIS A 275 -26.92 1.95 10.76
C HIS A 275 -27.74 1.83 9.47
N GLN A 276 -27.02 1.73 8.37
CA GLN A 276 -27.51 1.53 7.02
C GLN A 276 -26.96 0.23 6.42
N VAL A 277 -27.84 -0.56 5.78
CA VAL A 277 -27.41 -1.69 4.95
C VAL A 277 -27.27 -1.23 3.50
N CYS A 278 -26.17 -1.61 2.83
CA CYS A 278 -25.87 -1.24 1.46
C CYS A 278 -27.01 -1.69 0.52
N THR A 279 -27.67 -0.74 -0.13
CA THR A 279 -28.82 -1.03 -1.01
C THR A 279 -28.47 -1.96 -2.16
N PHE A 280 -27.28 -1.76 -2.75
CA PHE A 280 -26.72 -2.60 -3.79
C PHE A 280 -26.60 -4.06 -3.33
N HIS A 281 -26.11 -4.29 -2.10
CA HIS A 281 -26.00 -5.65 -1.55
C HIS A 281 -27.36 -6.29 -1.29
N VAL A 282 -28.39 -5.53 -0.91
CA VAL A 282 -29.76 -6.06 -0.77
C VAL A 282 -30.28 -6.55 -2.11
N ARG A 283 -30.20 -5.71 -3.16
CA ARG A 283 -30.58 -6.09 -4.52
C ARG A 283 -29.86 -7.36 -4.99
N HIS A 284 -28.55 -7.43 -4.80
CA HIS A 284 -27.75 -8.58 -5.22
C HIS A 284 -28.03 -9.84 -4.39
N SER A 285 -28.27 -9.69 -3.09
CA SER A 285 -28.58 -10.81 -2.20
C SER A 285 -29.92 -11.46 -2.53
N LEU A 286 -30.89 -10.69 -3.04
CA LEU A 286 -32.21 -11.23 -3.42
C LEU A 286 -32.12 -12.33 -4.50
N ASP A 287 -31.20 -12.26 -5.46
CA ASP A 287 -31.04 -13.35 -6.45
C ASP A 287 -30.71 -14.68 -5.75
N HIS A 288 -29.78 -14.67 -4.81
CA HIS A 288 -29.41 -15.87 -4.06
C HIS A 288 -30.56 -16.36 -3.16
N ARG A 289 -31.27 -15.45 -2.48
CA ARG A 289 -32.40 -15.82 -1.63
C ARG A 289 -33.55 -16.43 -2.42
N LEU A 290 -33.88 -15.86 -3.57
CA LEU A 290 -34.90 -16.41 -4.46
C LEU A 290 -34.49 -17.76 -5.04
N TRP A 291 -33.18 -18.00 -5.26
CA TRP A 291 -32.70 -19.34 -5.63
C TRP A 291 -32.91 -20.36 -4.50
N GLN A 292 -32.67 -19.98 -3.24
CA GLN A 292 -32.96 -20.83 -2.08
C GLN A 292 -34.46 -21.13 -1.96
N ASP A 293 -35.31 -20.20 -2.39
CA ASP A 293 -36.77 -20.36 -2.47
C ASP A 293 -37.25 -21.11 -3.73
N GLY A 294 -36.35 -21.66 -4.54
CA GLY A 294 -36.70 -22.47 -5.71
C GLY A 294 -37.15 -21.69 -6.95
N VAL A 295 -36.94 -20.37 -6.99
CA VAL A 295 -37.31 -19.55 -8.15
C VAL A 295 -36.46 -19.92 -9.38
N PRO A 296 -37.08 -20.26 -10.53
CA PRO A 296 -36.35 -20.67 -11.73
C PRO A 296 -35.41 -19.58 -12.25
N PHE A 297 -34.23 -20.00 -12.72
CA PHE A 297 -33.18 -19.11 -13.24
C PHE A 297 -33.70 -18.11 -14.27
N ALA A 298 -34.59 -18.53 -15.17
CA ALA A 298 -35.14 -17.72 -16.25
C ALA A 298 -35.86 -16.43 -15.78
N ARG A 299 -36.45 -16.44 -14.58
CA ARG A 299 -37.18 -15.27 -14.04
C ARG A 299 -36.54 -14.66 -12.81
N ARG A 300 -35.63 -15.40 -12.14
CA ARG A 300 -35.03 -15.00 -10.86
C ARG A 300 -34.30 -13.67 -10.91
N ARG A 301 -33.44 -13.46 -11.91
CA ARG A 301 -32.66 -12.22 -12.04
C ARG A 301 -33.56 -11.00 -12.28
N ALA A 302 -34.55 -11.13 -13.16
CA ALA A 302 -35.52 -10.07 -13.44
C ALA A 302 -36.34 -9.71 -12.19
N LEU A 303 -36.74 -10.74 -11.43
CA LEU A 303 -37.45 -10.56 -10.17
C LEU A 303 -36.60 -9.88 -9.10
N ALA A 304 -35.35 -10.33 -8.91
CA ALA A 304 -34.41 -9.72 -7.98
C ALA A 304 -34.14 -8.25 -8.32
N SER A 305 -33.91 -7.92 -9.61
CA SER A 305 -33.78 -6.54 -10.07
C SER A 305 -35.04 -5.75 -9.77
N ARG A 306 -36.23 -6.20 -10.17
CA ARG A 306 -37.47 -5.44 -9.95
C ARG A 306 -37.72 -5.13 -8.46
N LEU A 307 -37.50 -6.11 -7.58
CA LEU A 307 -37.71 -5.93 -6.14
C LEU A 307 -36.61 -5.06 -5.51
N GLY A 308 -35.35 -5.26 -5.90
CA GLY A 308 -34.22 -4.51 -5.38
C GLY A 308 -34.12 -3.07 -5.90
N ASP A 309 -34.42 -2.85 -7.18
CA ASP A 309 -34.34 -1.53 -7.85
C ASP A 309 -35.33 -0.54 -7.24
N ALA A 310 -36.55 -0.99 -6.91
CA ALA A 310 -37.55 -0.15 -6.25
C ALA A 310 -37.05 0.40 -4.89
N ILE A 311 -36.25 -0.39 -4.19
CA ILE A 311 -35.64 0.00 -2.91
C ILE A 311 -34.40 0.87 -3.14
N GLU A 312 -33.49 0.44 -4.04
CA GLU A 312 -32.21 1.11 -4.30
C GLU A 312 -32.39 2.52 -4.87
N PHE A 313 -33.38 2.70 -5.76
CA PHE A 313 -33.63 3.96 -6.45
C PHE A 313 -34.75 4.80 -5.83
N ALA A 314 -35.20 4.45 -4.62
CA ALA A 314 -36.15 5.24 -3.86
C ALA A 314 -35.65 6.68 -3.63
N ARG A 315 -36.56 7.66 -3.72
CA ARG A 315 -36.24 9.09 -3.64
C ARG A 315 -36.59 9.72 -2.28
N SER A 316 -37.37 9.03 -1.47
CA SER A 316 -37.76 9.43 -0.12
C SER A 316 -37.82 8.20 0.80
N ALA A 317 -37.75 8.42 2.11
CA ALA A 317 -37.83 7.33 3.09
C ALA A 317 -39.16 6.57 2.98
N GLU A 318 -40.25 7.28 2.68
CA GLU A 318 -41.60 6.73 2.49
C GLU A 318 -41.63 5.83 1.25
N SER A 319 -41.09 6.29 0.12
CA SER A 319 -41.03 5.48 -1.11
C SER A 319 -40.17 4.21 -0.93
N ALA A 320 -39.07 4.30 -0.17
CA ALA A 320 -38.22 3.15 0.15
C ALA A 320 -38.97 2.13 1.04
N GLN A 321 -39.72 2.62 2.03
CA GLN A 321 -40.53 1.78 2.91
C GLN A 321 -41.67 1.10 2.15
N GLN A 322 -42.37 1.84 1.29
CA GLN A 322 -43.42 1.28 0.42
C GLN A 322 -42.88 0.20 -0.52
N ALA A 323 -41.70 0.42 -1.11
CA ALA A 323 -41.04 -0.57 -1.97
C ALA A 323 -40.67 -1.84 -1.19
N LEU A 324 -40.14 -1.69 0.03
CA LEU A 324 -39.82 -2.80 0.92
C LEU A 324 -41.08 -3.59 1.32
N ASP A 325 -42.15 -2.90 1.73
CA ASP A 325 -43.41 -3.53 2.15
C ASP A 325 -44.07 -4.29 0.99
N ALA A 326 -44.03 -3.71 -0.22
CA ALA A 326 -44.50 -4.37 -1.43
C ALA A 326 -43.66 -5.63 -1.75
N ALA A 327 -42.33 -5.54 -1.62
CA ALA A 327 -41.44 -6.67 -1.85
C ALA A 327 -41.65 -7.79 -0.82
N LEU A 328 -41.81 -7.43 0.45
CA LEU A 328 -42.09 -8.37 1.54
C LEU A 328 -43.45 -9.03 1.35
N SER A 329 -44.51 -8.25 1.09
CA SER A 329 -45.86 -8.76 0.82
C SER A 329 -45.88 -9.71 -0.37
N GLN A 330 -45.10 -9.41 -1.41
CA GLN A 330 -44.96 -10.31 -2.55
C GLN A 330 -44.25 -11.61 -2.15
N ALA A 331 -43.13 -11.52 -1.44
CA ALA A 331 -42.39 -12.69 -0.98
C ALA A 331 -43.25 -13.61 -0.10
N GLU A 332 -44.06 -13.04 0.79
CA GLU A 332 -44.96 -13.79 1.67
C GLU A 332 -46.09 -14.47 0.91
N ARG A 333 -46.77 -13.76 -0.02
CA ARG A 333 -47.80 -14.36 -0.89
C ARG A 333 -47.26 -15.52 -1.73
N GLN A 334 -46.02 -15.40 -2.20
CA GLN A 334 -45.35 -16.41 -3.02
C GLN A 334 -44.64 -17.49 -2.19
N ARG A 335 -44.70 -17.40 -0.84
CA ARG A 335 -44.05 -18.30 0.10
C ARG A 335 -42.52 -18.39 -0.07
N TRP A 336 -41.89 -17.31 -0.53
CA TRP A 336 -40.43 -17.17 -0.60
C TRP A 336 -39.85 -16.87 0.78
N ARG A 337 -39.65 -17.93 1.57
CA ARG A 337 -39.24 -17.86 2.98
C ARG A 337 -37.89 -17.19 3.17
N HIS A 338 -36.91 -17.50 2.33
CA HIS A 338 -35.56 -16.94 2.43
C HIS A 338 -35.53 -15.46 2.03
N ALA A 339 -36.26 -15.08 0.97
CA ALA A 339 -36.38 -13.69 0.56
C ALA A 339 -37.13 -12.85 1.61
N ALA A 340 -38.28 -13.31 2.11
CA ALA A 340 -39.05 -12.61 3.14
C ALA A 340 -38.24 -12.43 4.43
N ARG A 341 -37.54 -13.48 4.88
CA ARG A 341 -36.64 -13.39 6.04
C ARG A 341 -35.55 -12.34 5.84
N HIS A 342 -34.88 -12.36 4.69
CA HIS A 342 -33.82 -11.40 4.39
C HIS A 342 -34.33 -9.96 4.42
N LEU A 343 -35.49 -9.69 3.78
CA LEU A 343 -36.11 -8.37 3.76
C LEU A 343 -36.45 -7.87 5.17
N ARG A 344 -37.01 -8.74 6.03
CA ARG A 344 -37.27 -8.38 7.45
C ARG A 344 -35.99 -8.07 8.23
N GLU A 345 -34.92 -8.83 7.99
CA GLU A 345 -33.64 -8.65 8.70
C GLU A 345 -32.95 -7.32 8.34
N VAL A 346 -33.12 -6.82 7.10
CA VAL A 346 -32.53 -5.55 6.63
C VAL A 346 -33.47 -4.36 6.79
N ALA A 347 -34.78 -4.57 6.90
CA ALA A 347 -35.82 -3.54 6.95
C ALA A 347 -35.50 -2.35 7.88
N PRO A 348 -35.08 -2.55 9.15
CA PRO A 348 -34.82 -1.43 10.06
C PRO A 348 -33.70 -0.49 9.56
N HIS A 349 -32.79 -1.02 8.76
CA HIS A 349 -31.57 -0.37 8.31
C HIS A 349 -31.61 0.03 6.85
N LEU A 350 -32.74 -0.17 6.16
CA LEU A 350 -32.78 -0.06 4.71
C LEU A 350 -32.96 1.36 4.19
N ALA A 351 -33.64 2.24 4.91
CA ALA A 351 -33.91 3.62 4.47
C ALA A 351 -33.30 4.68 5.41
N THR A 352 -32.31 4.30 6.22
CA THR A 352 -31.69 5.18 7.22
C THR A 352 -31.07 6.41 6.58
N TRP A 353 -30.45 6.30 5.41
CA TRP A 353 -29.83 7.46 4.75
C TRP A 353 -30.85 8.55 4.38
N LEU A 354 -32.02 8.17 3.84
CA LEU A 354 -33.08 9.12 3.46
C LEU A 354 -33.76 9.75 4.67
N ARG A 355 -33.89 9.00 5.78
CA ARG A 355 -34.42 9.55 7.03
C ARG A 355 -33.52 10.61 7.66
N LEU A 356 -32.20 10.44 7.52
CA LEU A 356 -31.21 11.37 8.07
C LEU A 356 -30.91 12.54 7.12
N ASP A 357 -31.06 12.31 5.82
CA ASP A 357 -30.77 13.28 4.78
C ASP A 357 -31.72 13.08 3.58
N PRO A 358 -32.88 13.76 3.58
CA PRO A 358 -33.85 13.69 2.49
C PRO A 358 -33.31 14.12 1.12
N THR A 359 -32.16 14.82 1.07
CA THR A 359 -31.51 15.18 -0.20
C THR A 359 -30.86 13.97 -0.89
N GLY A 360 -30.69 12.86 -0.18
CA GLY A 360 -30.10 11.62 -0.71
C GLY A 360 -28.59 11.67 -0.93
N GLN A 361 -27.89 12.68 -0.40
CA GLN A 361 -26.45 12.85 -0.59
C GLN A 361 -25.63 11.96 0.35
N LEU A 362 -26.20 11.60 1.51
CA LEU A 362 -25.56 10.73 2.48
C LEU A 362 -25.28 9.32 1.91
N ALA A 363 -24.12 8.77 2.28
CA ALA A 363 -23.68 7.47 1.78
C ALA A 363 -24.65 6.34 2.17
N HIS A 364 -25.03 5.52 1.17
CA HIS A 364 -25.91 4.36 1.35
C HIS A 364 -25.39 3.09 0.66
N THR A 365 -24.21 3.15 0.04
CA THR A 365 -23.54 1.99 -0.57
C THR A 365 -22.10 1.86 -0.10
N THR A 366 -21.57 0.63 -0.15
CA THR A 366 -20.15 0.32 0.11
C THR A 366 -19.29 0.40 -1.16
N SER A 367 -19.79 0.94 -2.26
CA SER A 367 -19.12 0.98 -3.59
C SER A 367 -17.70 1.59 -3.59
N LEU A 368 -17.44 2.57 -2.72
CA LEU A 368 -16.10 3.15 -2.50
C LEU A 368 -15.13 2.15 -1.86
N LEU A 369 -15.66 1.35 -0.93
CA LEU A 369 -14.92 0.31 -0.23
C LEU A 369 -14.68 -0.89 -1.14
N GLU A 370 -15.67 -1.30 -1.94
CA GLU A 370 -15.52 -2.32 -2.98
C GLU A 370 -14.43 -1.96 -4.01
N ARG A 371 -14.36 -0.70 -4.43
CA ARG A 371 -13.27 -0.21 -5.29
C ARG A 371 -11.89 -0.38 -4.63
N THR A 372 -11.82 -0.15 -3.32
CA THR A 372 -10.60 -0.35 -2.53
C THR A 372 -10.26 -1.84 -2.42
N MET A 373 -11.23 -2.69 -2.16
CA MET A 373 -11.07 -4.15 -2.11
C MET A 373 -10.64 -4.73 -3.45
N ARG A 374 -11.24 -4.28 -4.57
CA ARG A 374 -10.82 -4.69 -5.91
C ARG A 374 -9.35 -4.37 -6.16
N GLU A 375 -8.87 -3.21 -5.71
CA GLU A 375 -7.45 -2.88 -5.82
C GLU A 375 -6.59 -3.86 -5.03
N VAL A 376 -6.98 -4.23 -3.80
CA VAL A 376 -6.26 -5.25 -3.02
C VAL A 376 -6.33 -6.62 -3.70
N ASN A 377 -7.52 -7.09 -4.06
CA ASN A 377 -7.74 -8.42 -4.66
C ASN A 377 -6.97 -8.61 -5.97
N ARG A 378 -6.80 -7.55 -6.78
CA ARG A 378 -5.92 -7.59 -7.97
C ARG A 378 -4.46 -7.97 -7.67
N ARG A 379 -4.01 -7.89 -6.42
CA ARG A 379 -2.62 -8.20 -6.00
C ARG A 379 -2.54 -9.46 -5.16
N VAL A 380 -3.56 -9.73 -4.34
CA VAL A 380 -3.55 -10.88 -3.40
C VAL A 380 -4.46 -12.04 -3.79
N ASP A 381 -5.32 -11.88 -4.80
CA ASP A 381 -6.18 -12.94 -5.32
C ASP A 381 -6.16 -13.05 -6.87
N PRO A 382 -4.98 -13.10 -7.52
CA PRO A 382 -4.94 -13.37 -8.95
C PRO A 382 -5.37 -14.81 -9.25
N ALA A 383 -6.07 -15.01 -10.38
CA ALA A 383 -6.57 -16.30 -10.80
C ALA A 383 -5.48 -17.38 -10.79
N GLY A 384 -5.79 -18.56 -10.24
CA GLY A 384 -4.89 -19.70 -10.17
C GLY A 384 -3.77 -19.61 -9.12
N MET A 385 -3.67 -18.52 -8.34
CA MET A 385 -2.64 -18.38 -7.31
C MET A 385 -3.23 -18.43 -5.90
N ARG A 386 -2.39 -18.85 -4.95
CA ARG A 386 -2.70 -18.81 -3.52
C ARG A 386 -1.53 -18.27 -2.74
N TRP A 387 -1.78 -17.25 -1.94
CA TRP A 387 -0.74 -16.61 -1.13
C TRP A 387 -0.53 -17.36 0.19
N SER A 388 0.66 -17.25 0.77
CA SER A 388 0.80 -17.50 2.21
C SER A 388 0.04 -16.41 2.98
N LEU A 389 -0.45 -16.72 4.19
CA LEU A 389 -1.17 -15.73 5.00
C LEU A 389 -0.29 -14.51 5.31
N GLU A 390 0.97 -14.72 5.67
CA GLU A 390 1.93 -13.63 5.91
C GLU A 390 2.14 -12.78 4.64
N GLY A 391 2.25 -13.41 3.47
CA GLY A 391 2.44 -12.72 2.20
C GLY A 391 1.23 -11.87 1.81
N ALA A 392 0.03 -12.42 1.94
CA ALA A 392 -1.22 -11.69 1.70
C ALA A 392 -1.37 -10.50 2.67
N ARG A 393 -1.14 -10.71 3.97
CA ARG A 393 -1.14 -9.63 4.98
C ARG A 393 -0.17 -8.51 4.61
N ALA A 394 1.05 -8.88 4.22
CA ALA A 394 2.07 -7.91 3.86
C ALA A 394 1.72 -7.10 2.60
N MET A 395 1.17 -7.75 1.58
CA MET A 395 0.76 -7.09 0.34
C MET A 395 -0.45 -6.18 0.57
N THR A 396 -1.46 -6.64 1.32
CA THR A 396 -2.61 -5.82 1.72
C THR A 396 -2.14 -4.58 2.48
N ALA A 397 -1.23 -4.75 3.45
CA ALA A 397 -0.65 -3.63 4.19
C ALA A 397 0.03 -2.60 3.28
N LEU A 398 0.83 -3.08 2.32
CA LEU A 398 1.52 -2.22 1.36
C LEU A 398 0.56 -1.45 0.46
N VAL A 399 -0.43 -2.14 -0.14
CA VAL A 399 -1.39 -1.55 -1.07
C VAL A 399 -2.26 -0.50 -0.36
N LEU A 400 -2.78 -0.82 0.82
CA LEU A 400 -3.60 0.12 1.60
C LEU A 400 -2.77 1.30 2.10
N ALA A 401 -1.55 1.06 2.59
CA ALA A 401 -0.65 2.14 3.02
C ALA A 401 -0.33 3.12 1.90
N ARG A 402 -0.11 2.62 0.68
CA ARG A 402 0.09 3.46 -0.50
C ARG A 402 -1.18 4.24 -0.85
N ARG A 403 -2.30 3.54 -0.98
CA ARG A 403 -3.59 4.13 -1.41
C ARG A 403 -4.06 5.25 -0.48
N PHE A 404 -3.88 5.07 0.82
CA PHE A 404 -4.32 6.03 1.83
C PHE A 404 -3.21 6.96 2.33
N GLY A 405 -2.01 6.90 1.75
CA GLY A 405 -0.90 7.80 2.12
C GLY A 405 -0.46 7.65 3.57
N HIS A 406 -0.41 6.41 4.07
CA HIS A 406 -0.01 6.10 5.45
C HIS A 406 1.38 6.70 5.77
N PRO A 407 1.63 7.26 6.99
CA PRO A 407 2.86 7.99 7.29
C PRO A 407 4.13 7.18 7.05
N ARG A 408 4.10 5.87 7.31
CA ARG A 408 5.26 5.00 7.05
C ARG A 408 5.51 4.78 5.57
N TRP A 409 4.47 4.75 4.74
CA TRP A 409 4.62 4.76 3.29
C TRP A 409 5.19 6.09 2.81
N VAL A 410 4.61 7.20 3.28
CA VAL A 410 5.05 8.54 2.96
C VAL A 410 6.51 8.79 3.38
N ARG A 411 6.94 8.32 4.56
CA ARG A 411 8.35 8.36 4.99
C ARG A 411 9.28 7.49 4.15
N LEU A 412 8.81 6.38 3.59
CA LEU A 412 9.57 5.61 2.60
C LEU A 412 9.70 6.38 1.26
N CYS A 413 8.77 7.30 0.98
CA CYS A 413 8.72 8.14 -0.21
C CYS A 413 9.34 9.55 -0.04
N HIS A 414 9.56 10.03 1.18
CA HIS A 414 10.30 11.27 1.42
C HIS A 414 11.79 10.99 1.42
N ASP A 415 12.41 11.21 0.27
CA ASP A 415 13.86 11.21 0.11
C ASP A 415 14.38 12.57 0.60
N ARG A 416 15.34 12.59 1.54
CA ARG A 416 16.19 13.77 1.77
C ARG A 416 17.42 13.69 0.86
N GLY A 417 17.20 13.47 -0.43
CA GLY A 417 18.23 13.64 -1.45
C GLY A 417 18.53 15.13 -1.63
N PRO A 418 19.78 15.54 -1.90
CA PRO A 418 20.12 16.96 -2.00
C PRO A 418 19.37 17.60 -3.16
N ALA A 419 18.57 18.62 -2.85
CA ALA A 419 18.16 19.62 -3.81
C ALA A 419 19.43 20.34 -4.30
N THR A 420 19.54 20.55 -5.61
CA THR A 420 20.63 21.26 -6.31
C THR A 420 21.84 20.42 -6.74
N SER A 421 21.82 20.00 -8.00
CA SER A 421 23.01 19.82 -8.83
C SER A 421 22.76 20.59 -10.13
N ARG A 422 23.48 21.70 -10.34
CA ARG A 422 23.58 22.36 -11.65
C ARG A 422 24.59 21.56 -12.46
N VAL A 423 24.14 20.87 -13.50
CA VAL A 423 25.02 20.30 -14.52
C VAL A 423 25.40 21.44 -15.46
N ARG A 424 26.67 21.81 -15.51
CA ARG A 424 27.22 22.52 -16.67
C ARG A 424 27.81 21.46 -17.58
N ILE A 425 27.27 21.35 -18.78
CA ILE A 425 27.90 20.65 -19.88
C ILE A 425 28.87 21.67 -20.47
N SER A 426 30.17 21.41 -20.35
CA SER A 426 31.23 22.11 -21.09
C SER A 426 31.70 21.21 -22.22
#